data_AF-A0A7J9BWS4-F1
#
_entry.id   AF-A0A7J9BWS4-F1
#
_cell.length_a   1.000
_cell.length_b   1.000
_cell.length_c   1.000
_cell.angle_alpha   90.00
_cell.angle_beta   90.00
_cell.angle_gamma   90.00
#
_symmetry.space_group_name_H-M   'P 1'
#
loop_
_entity.id
_entity.type
_entity.pdbx_description
1 polymer ?
#
loop_
_entity_poly.entity_id
_entity_poly.type
_entity_poly.pdbx_seq_one_letter_code
_entity_poly.pdbx_strand_id
1 'polypeptide(L)'
;LISNDKFISVYHRAVARNIGPRISIASFFRTYIEPQNALRMYGPIKELLSENNPPIYKETNVVDYFKFKHLKGVEGTSALAHFKLF
;
A
#
# COMPACT_ATOMS: atom_id res chain seq x y z
N LEU A 1 3.25 -2.52 4.78
CA LEU A 1 4.59 -1.89 4.60
C LEU A 1 5.04 -1.16 5.86
N ILE A 2 4.63 0.09 6.08
CA ILE A 2 5.19 0.95 7.13
C ILE A 2 4.96 0.39 8.54
N SER A 3 3.77 -0.18 8.80
CA SER A 3 3.43 -0.81 10.08
C SER A 3 4.02 -2.22 10.28
N ASN A 4 4.85 -2.72 9.35
CA ASN A 4 5.35 -4.10 9.35
C ASN A 4 4.25 -5.16 9.58
N ASP A 5 3.16 -5.09 8.82
CA ASP A 5 1.97 -5.95 8.94
C ASP A 5 1.17 -5.88 10.25
N LYS A 6 1.52 -4.98 11.16
CA LYS A 6 0.68 -4.69 12.34
C LYS A 6 -0.71 -4.14 11.96
N PHE A 7 -0.80 -3.49 10.80
CA PHE A 7 -2.08 -3.10 10.19
C PHE A 7 -2.25 -3.77 8.83
N ILE A 8 -3.45 -4.29 8.59
CA ILE A 8 -3.78 -5.06 7.39
C ILE A 8 -4.58 -4.17 6.42
N SER A 9 -4.05 -3.97 5.22
CA SER A 9 -4.81 -3.34 4.11
C SER A 9 -5.66 -4.40 3.43
N VAL A 10 -6.98 -4.37 3.69
CA VAL A 10 -7.92 -5.38 3.19
C VAL A 10 -8.42 -5.10 1.77
N TYR A 11 -8.78 -6.17 1.06
CA TYR A 11 -9.53 -6.08 -0.20
C TYR A 11 -10.97 -5.68 0.08
N HIS A 12 -11.49 -4.77 -0.75
CA HIS A 12 -12.88 -4.34 -0.70
C HIS A 12 -13.44 -4.20 -2.12
N ARG A 13 -14.74 -4.40 -2.29
CA ARG A 13 -15.46 -4.23 -3.57
C ARG A 13 -16.80 -3.55 -3.36
N ALA A 14 -17.24 -2.77 -4.34
CA ALA A 14 -18.61 -2.25 -4.39
C ALA A 14 -19.45 -3.13 -5.32
N VAL A 15 -20.51 -3.74 -4.78
CA VAL A 15 -21.45 -4.55 -5.57
C VAL A 15 -22.48 -3.64 -6.24
N ALA A 16 -22.68 -3.83 -7.55
CA ALA A 16 -23.72 -3.16 -8.31
C ALA A 16 -25.10 -3.67 -7.89
N ARG A 17 -26.11 -2.79 -7.91
CA ARG A 17 -27.51 -3.16 -7.66
C ARG A 17 -28.32 -2.94 -8.93
N ASN A 18 -29.30 -3.79 -9.17
CA ASN A 18 -30.21 -3.67 -10.31
C ASN A 18 -31.32 -2.62 -10.08
N ILE A 19 -31.41 -2.04 -8.88
CA ILE A 19 -32.45 -1.08 -8.50
C ILE A 19 -31.78 0.20 -7.99
N GLY A 20 -32.01 1.30 -8.70
CA GLY A 20 -31.64 2.66 -8.32
C GLY A 20 -30.12 2.94 -8.25
N PRO A 21 -29.72 4.22 -8.23
CA PRO A 21 -28.33 4.60 -8.06
C PRO A 21 -27.84 4.35 -6.62
N ARG A 22 -26.59 3.89 -6.48
CA ARG A 22 -25.85 3.90 -5.20
C ARG A 22 -24.74 4.93 -5.29
N ILE A 23 -24.79 5.96 -4.45
CA ILE A 23 -23.83 7.07 -4.46
C ILE A 23 -22.92 6.96 -3.23
N SER A 24 -21.62 7.12 -3.43
CA SER A 24 -20.61 7.17 -2.37
C SER A 24 -19.45 8.06 -2.78
N ILE A 25 -18.87 8.79 -1.83
CA ILE A 25 -17.67 9.61 -2.05
C ILE A 25 -16.56 9.05 -1.16
N ALA A 26 -15.41 8.74 -1.75
CA ALA A 26 -14.22 8.30 -1.02
C ALA A 26 -13.21 9.45 -0.94
N SER A 27 -12.56 9.59 0.22
CA SER A 27 -11.42 10.49 0.42
C SER A 27 -10.19 9.68 0.78
N PHE A 28 -9.08 9.94 0.08
CA PHE A 28 -7.83 9.20 0.25
C PHE A 28 -6.73 10.11 0.77
N PHE A 29 -6.32 9.88 2.02
CA PHE A 29 -5.16 10.54 2.62
C PHE A 29 -3.91 9.71 2.32
N ARG A 30 -3.07 10.19 1.39
CA ARG A 30 -1.85 9.50 0.96
C ARG A 30 -0.74 10.49 0.67
N THR A 31 0.50 10.02 0.73
CA THR A 31 1.65 10.77 0.20
C THR A 31 1.50 10.96 -1.31
N TYR A 32 1.61 12.20 -1.78
CA TYR A 32 1.59 12.53 -3.19
C TYR A 32 2.98 12.40 -3.83
N ILE A 33 3.03 12.11 -5.13
CA ILE A 33 4.29 12.09 -5.87
C ILE A 33 4.68 13.55 -6.15
N GLU A 34 5.51 14.07 -5.27
CA GLU A 34 6.16 15.38 -5.38
C GLU A 34 7.68 15.18 -5.33
N PRO A 35 8.50 16.09 -5.87
CA PRO A 35 9.96 15.91 -5.95
C PRO A 35 10.59 15.53 -4.61
N GLN A 36 10.19 16.20 -3.52
CA GLN A 36 10.61 15.89 -2.15
C GLN A 36 10.24 14.47 -1.69
N ASN A 37 9.06 13.99 -2.05
CA ASN A 37 8.55 12.69 -1.64
C ASN A 37 9.08 11.55 -2.53
N ALA A 38 9.46 11.86 -3.77
CA ALA A 38 10.00 10.91 -4.72
C ALA A 38 11.37 10.34 -4.28
N LEU A 39 12.16 11.14 -3.56
CA LEU A 39 13.46 10.71 -3.00
C LEU A 39 13.32 10.02 -1.63
N ARG A 40 12.20 10.20 -0.95
CA ARG A 40 12.00 9.63 0.39
C ARG A 40 11.79 8.11 0.30
N MET A 41 12.61 7.38 1.04
CA MET A 41 12.46 5.94 1.22
C MET A 41 11.46 5.65 2.35
N TYR A 42 10.60 4.67 2.10
CA TYR A 42 9.61 4.14 3.01
C TYR A 42 9.89 2.66 3.24
N GLY A 43 9.99 2.29 4.50
CA GLY A 43 10.11 0.92 4.96
C GLY A 43 9.33 0.72 6.26
N PRO A 44 9.46 -0.45 6.89
CA PRO A 44 8.99 -0.67 8.25
C PRO A 44 9.51 0.41 9.23
N ILE A 45 8.63 0.93 10.09
CA ILE A 45 9.01 1.86 11.17
C ILE A 45 10.02 1.18 12.09
N LYS A 46 11.19 1.78 12.28
CA LYS A 46 12.32 1.18 13.01
C LYS A 46 11.95 0.85 14.46
N GLU A 47 11.17 1.73 15.09
CA GLU A 47 10.68 1.61 16.46
C GLU A 47 9.69 0.45 16.65
N LEU A 48 9.14 -0.11 15.56
CA LEU A 48 8.30 -1.30 15.60
C LEU A 48 9.09 -2.60 15.40
N LEU A 49 10.38 -2.53 15.04
CA LEU A 49 11.21 -3.70 14.76
C LEU A 49 11.89 -4.23 16.02
N SER A 50 12.11 -5.55 16.05
CA SER A 50 12.88 -6.24 17.10
C SER A 50 13.40 -7.57 16.58
N GLU A 51 14.20 -8.30 17.36
CA GLU A 51 14.64 -9.65 16.99
C GLU A 51 13.45 -10.60 16.71
N ASN A 52 12.37 -10.47 17.48
CA ASN A 52 11.14 -11.26 17.31
C ASN A 52 10.16 -10.66 16.30
N ASN A 53 10.43 -9.46 15.77
CA ASN A 53 9.65 -8.79 14.74
C ASN A 53 10.58 -8.18 13.69
N PRO A 54 11.27 -9.00 12.89
CA PRO A 54 12.18 -8.51 11.87
C PRO A 54 11.42 -7.78 10.76
N PRO A 55 12.11 -6.95 9.94
CA PRO A 55 11.47 -6.29 8.82
C PRO A 55 10.93 -7.33 7.81
N ILE A 56 9.67 -7.17 7.42
CA ILE A 56 9.01 -8.03 6.41
C ILE A 56 9.21 -7.45 5.01
N TYR A 57 9.40 -6.13 4.91
CA TYR A 57 9.42 -5.39 3.65
C TYR A 57 10.75 -4.67 3.44
N LYS A 58 11.23 -4.67 2.19
CA LYS A 58 12.33 -3.80 1.74
C LYS A 58 11.87 -2.35 1.61
N GLU A 59 12.80 -1.42 1.68
CA GLU A 59 12.50 -0.01 1.46
C GLU A 59 12.12 0.26 -0.01
N THR A 60 11.23 1.22 -0.23
CA THR A 60 10.80 1.72 -1.55
C THR A 60 10.45 3.20 -1.46
N ASN A 61 10.51 3.93 -2.58
CA ASN A 61 9.92 5.26 -2.66
C ASN A 61 8.46 5.20 -3.19
N VAL A 62 7.77 6.35 -3.15
CA VAL A 62 6.38 6.45 -3.65
C VAL A 62 6.26 6.25 -5.16
N VAL A 63 7.28 6.63 -5.93
CA VAL A 63 7.28 6.50 -7.40
C VAL A 63 7.27 5.04 -7.78
N ASP A 64 8.21 4.25 -7.25
CA ASP A 64 8.34 2.82 -7.53
C ASP A 64 7.15 2.03 -7.01
N TYR A 65 6.66 2.37 -5.81
CA TYR A 65 5.45 1.76 -5.26
C TYR A 65 4.24 1.97 -6.17
N PHE A 66 3.97 3.21 -6.59
CA PHE A 66 2.85 3.48 -7.48
C PHE A 66 3.07 2.93 -8.88
N LYS A 67 4.29 2.97 -9.43
CA LYS A 67 4.62 2.36 -10.72
C LYS A 67 4.28 0.87 -10.72
N PHE A 68 4.75 0.13 -9.71
CA PHE A 68 4.45 -1.29 -9.58
C PHE A 68 2.95 -1.53 -9.39
N LYS A 69 2.29 -0.79 -8.50
CA LYS A 69 0.85 -0.90 -8.25
C LYS A 69 0.02 -0.71 -9.52
N HIS A 70 0.33 0.29 -10.35
CA HIS A 70 -0.42 0.54 -11.59
C HIS A 70 -0.12 -0.51 -12.67
N LEU A 71 1.12 -1.00 -12.77
CA LEU A 71 1.48 -2.07 -13.71
C LEU A 71 0.77 -3.39 -13.38
N LYS A 72 0.64 -3.74 -12.09
CA LYS A 72 0.03 -5.00 -11.64
C LYS A 72 -1.50 -5.06 -11.81
N GLY A 73 -2.17 -3.91 -12.00
CA GLY A 73 -3.62 -3.85 -12.15
C GLY A 73 -4.41 -4.35 -10.94
N VAL A 74 -5.62 -4.89 -11.18
CA VAL A 74 -6.59 -5.31 -10.14
C VAL A 74 -6.57 -6.83 -9.93
N GLU A 75 -5.45 -7.53 -10.21
CA GLU A 75 -5.35 -9.00 -10.14
C GLU A 75 -5.45 -9.60 -8.72
N GLY A 76 -6.14 -8.95 -7.77
CA GLY A 76 -6.36 -9.50 -6.43
C GLY A 76 -5.09 -9.78 -5.62
N THR A 77 -3.93 -9.40 -6.12
CA THR A 77 -2.61 -9.62 -5.50
C THR A 77 -2.05 -8.29 -5.01
N SER A 78 -1.55 -8.29 -3.78
CA SER A 78 -1.17 -7.05 -3.11
C SER A 78 0.10 -6.52 -3.76
N ALA A 79 0.13 -5.22 -4.08
CA ALA A 79 1.36 -4.56 -4.52
C ALA A 79 2.51 -4.76 -3.51
N LEU A 80 2.18 -4.97 -2.22
CA LEU A 80 3.14 -5.24 -1.16
C LEU A 80 3.91 -6.56 -1.33
N ALA A 81 3.37 -7.54 -2.03
CA ALA A 81 4.04 -8.82 -2.24
C ALA A 81 5.40 -8.63 -2.95
N HIS A 82 5.50 -7.68 -3.88
CA HIS A 82 6.75 -7.35 -4.56
C HIS A 82 7.82 -6.72 -3.67
N PHE A 83 7.40 -6.16 -2.53
CA PHE A 83 8.27 -5.51 -1.56
C PHE A 83 8.62 -6.39 -0.37
N LYS A 84 8.13 -7.64 -0.31
CA LYS A 84 8.55 -8.56 0.75
C LYS A 84 10.01 -8.96 0.58
N LEU A 85 10.70 -9.13 1.71
CA LEU A 85 12.08 -9.64 1.76
C LEU A 85 12.15 -11.16 1.57
N PHE A 86 11.07 -11.86 1.96
CA PHE A 86 10.92 -13.32 1.93
C PHE A 86 9.51 -13.70 1.47
#